data_AF-A0A7U4DW93-F1
#
_entry.id   AF-A0A7U4DW93-F1
#
_cell.length_a   1.000
_cell.length_b   1.000
_cell.length_c   1.000
_cell.angle_alpha   90.00
_cell.angle_beta   90.00
_cell.angle_gamma   90.00
#
_symmetry.space_group_name_H-M   'P 1'
#
loop_
_entity.id
_entity.type
_entity.pdbx_description
1 polymer ?
#
loop_
_entity_poly.entity_id
_entity_poly.type
_entity_poly.pdbx_seq_one_letter_code
_entity_poly.pdbx_strand_id
1 'polypeptide(L)' 'MIDYSLYGLDNKDVELYREQIYNLVGKSVVQVLSSSKPITKQNILAYLIKEVERQPEDYCQKLHRAAIEVIGVSGR' A
#
# COMPACT_ATOMS: atom_id res chain seq x y z
N MET A 1 -13.34 -6.72 -1.51
CA MET A 1 -12.99 -6.19 -0.18
C MET A 1 -11.67 -6.83 0.21
N ILE A 2 -10.68 -6.06 0.69
CA ILE A 2 -9.39 -6.62 1.08
C ILE A 2 -9.56 -7.46 2.33
N ASP A 3 -9.02 -8.67 2.29
CA ASP A 3 -8.92 -9.52 3.47
C ASP A 3 -7.62 -9.20 4.22
N TYR A 4 -7.73 -8.40 5.29
CA TYR A 4 -6.60 -7.96 6.09
C TYR A 4 -5.95 -9.11 6.88
N SER A 5 -6.70 -10.19 7.13
CA SER A 5 -6.18 -11.35 7.85
C SER A 5 -5.07 -12.06 7.07
N LEU A 6 -5.07 -11.98 5.73
CA LEU A 6 -4.00 -12.49 4.86
C LEU A 6 -2.65 -11.80 5.12
N TYR A 7 -2.68 -10.60 5.70
CA TYR A 7 -1.49 -9.82 6.06
C TYR A 7 -1.20 -9.90 7.56
N GLY A 8 -1.90 -10.75 8.33
CA GLY A 8 -1.73 -10.83 9.78
C GLY A 8 -2.16 -9.57 10.53
N LEU A 9 -3.17 -8.86 10.00
CA LEU A 9 -3.84 -7.73 10.62
C LEU A 9 -5.21 -8.19 11.19
N ASP A 10 -5.58 -7.74 12.39
CA ASP A 10 -6.84 -8.15 13.06
C ASP A 10 -8.04 -7.41 12.43
N ASN A 11 -9.12 -8.14 12.14
CA ASN A 11 -10.34 -7.58 11.56
C ASN A 11 -11.08 -6.57 12.46
N LYS A 12 -10.63 -6.32 13.69
CA LYS A 12 -11.22 -5.31 14.58
C LYS A 12 -10.96 -3.86 14.16
N ASP A 13 -9.83 -3.58 13.50
CA ASP A 13 -9.39 -2.20 13.20
C ASP A 13 -9.45 -1.86 11.69
N VAL A 14 -10.35 -2.52 10.96
CA VAL A 14 -10.46 -2.44 9.49
C VAL A 14 -10.52 -1.01 8.96
N GLU A 15 -11.26 -0.12 9.62
CA GLU A 15 -11.39 1.27 9.19
C GLU A 15 -10.07 2.05 9.37
N LEU A 16 -9.35 1.81 10.47
CA LEU A 16 -8.03 2.41 10.69
C LEU A 16 -7.03 1.95 9.63
N TYR A 17 -7.00 0.65 9.34
CA TYR A 17 -6.10 0.12 8.32
C TYR A 17 -6.42 0.69 6.94
N ARG A 18 -7.71 0.81 6.61
CA ARG A 18 -8.15 1.41 5.35
C ARG A 18 -7.67 2.85 5.22
N GLU A 19 -7.84 3.67 6.26
CA GLU A 19 -7.35 5.06 6.28
C GLU A 19 -5.83 5.12 6.09
N GLN A 20 -5.09 4.30 6.84
CA GLN A 20 -3.63 4.25 6.75
C GLN A 20 -3.16 3.80 5.36
N ILE A 21 -3.83 2.82 4.77
CA ILE A 21 -3.53 2.34 3.42
C ILE A 21 -3.85 3.39 2.36
N TYR A 22 -4.97 4.12 2.47
CA TYR A 22 -5.26 5.22 1.56
C TYR A 22 -4.21 6.33 1.65
N ASN A 23 -3.72 6.63 2.85
CA ASN A 23 -2.61 7.55 3.04
C ASN A 23 -1.32 7.04 2.38
N LEU A 24 -1.01 5.75 2.47
CA LEU A 24 0.16 5.15 1.79
C LEU A 24 0.02 5.22 0.27
N VAL A 25 -1.15 4.92 -0.27
CA VAL A 25 -1.46 5.04 -1.69
C VAL A 25 -1.30 6.50 -2.14
N GLY A 26 -1.89 7.45 -1.44
CA GLY A 26 -1.72 8.88 -1.74
C GLY A 26 -0.26 9.32 -1.74
N LYS A 27 0.52 8.93 -0.73
CA LYS A 27 1.97 9.19 -0.65
C LYS A 27 2.72 8.60 -1.83
N SER A 28 2.38 7.38 -2.26
CA SER A 28 3.03 6.72 -3.40
C SER A 28 2.79 7.47 -4.71
N VAL A 29 1.58 7.99 -4.93
CA VAL A 29 1.26 8.83 -6.10
C VAL A 29 2.10 10.11 -6.09
N VAL A 30 2.15 10.80 -4.96
CA VAL A 30 2.96 12.02 -4.79
C VAL A 30 4.44 11.72 -5.07
N GLN A 31 4.97 10.61 -4.56
CA GLN A 31 6.38 10.24 -4.77
C GLN A 31 6.72 9.89 -6.22
N VAL A 32 5.81 9.19 -6.92
CA VAL A 32 5.96 8.92 -8.35
C VAL A 32 6.01 10.24 -9.13
N LEU A 33 5.11 11.18 -8.80
CA LEU A 33 5.08 12.51 -9.40
C LEU A 33 6.36 13.32 -9.10
N SER A 34 6.82 13.33 -7.84
CA SER A 34 8.06 13.99 -7.42
C SER A 34 9.30 13.39 -8.08
N SER A 35 9.24 12.12 -8.49
CA SER A 35 10.31 11.44 -9.23
C SER A 35 10.25 11.69 -10.75
N SER A 36 9.38 12.60 -11.21
CA SER A 36 9.15 12.90 -12.64
C SER A 36 8.79 11.66 -13.47
N LYS A 37 8.15 10.66 -12.85
CA LYS A 37 7.66 9.47 -13.53
C LYS A 37 6.17 9.61 -13.80
N PRO A 38 5.65 9.05 -14.91
CA PRO A 38 4.21 8.99 -15.15
C PRO A 38 3.50 8.25 -14.01
N ILE A 39 2.32 8.74 -13.59
CA ILE A 39 1.49 8.07 -12.58
C ILE A 39 0.83 6.86 -13.25
N THR A 40 1.49 5.71 -13.15
CA THR A 40 0.99 4.42 -13.64
C THR A 40 0.93 3.42 -12.50
N LYS A 41 0.07 2.40 -12.64
CA LYS A 41 -0.02 1.28 -11.69
C LYS A 41 1.36 0.67 -11.42
N GLN A 42 2.17 0.45 -12.46
CA GLN A 42 3.51 -0.12 -12.35
C GLN A 42 4.46 0.77 -11.55
N ASN A 43 4.44 2.09 -11.78
CA ASN A 43 5.32 3.02 -11.06
C ASN A 43 4.92 3.14 -9.59
N ILE A 44 3.61 3.14 -9.30
CA ILE A 44 3.09 3.13 -7.92
C ILE A 44 3.49 1.84 -7.20
N LEU A 45 3.29 0.68 -7.84
CA LEU A 45 3.67 -0.62 -7.28
C LEU A 45 5.17 -0.71 -7.02
N ALA A 46 6.00 -0.26 -7.97
CA ALA A 46 7.45 -0.26 -7.80
C ALA A 46 7.90 0.59 -6.60
N TYR A 47 7.23 1.72 -6.35
CA TYR A 47 7.47 2.53 -5.16
C TYR A 47 7.05 1.79 -3.88
N LEU A 48 5.82 1.27 -3.83
CA LEU A 48 5.29 0.59 -2.63
C LEU A 48 6.11 -0.66 -2.26
N ILE A 49 6.55 -1.45 -3.24
CA ILE A 49 7.41 -2.64 -3.02
C ILE A 49 8.73 -2.23 -2.37
N LYS A 50 9.37 -1.17 -2.88
CA LYS A 50 10.63 -0.66 -2.32
C LYS A 50 10.46 -0.18 -0.88
N GLU A 51 9.31 0.42 -0.55
CA GLU A 51 9.04 0.90 0.79
C GLU A 51 8.81 -0.23 1.79
N VAL A 52 8.28 -1.40 1.38
CA VAL A 52 8.16 -2.59 2.26
C VAL A 52 9.53 -2.96 2.84
N GLU A 53 10.57 -3.01 2.01
CA GLU A 53 11.94 -3.38 2.41
C GLU A 53 12.59 -2.36 3.36
N ARG A 54 12.06 -1.13 3.36
CA ARG A 54 12.58 -0.01 4.16
C ARG A 54 11.86 0.16 5.49
N GLN A 55 10.70 -0.47 5.68
CA GLN A 55 9.98 -0.36 6.94
C GLN A 55 10.65 -1.22 8.01
N PRO A 56 11.05 -0.63 9.15
CA PRO A 56 11.71 -1.37 10.23
C PRO A 56 10.72 -2.24 11.04
N GLU A 57 9.43 -1.91 10.99
CA GLU A 57 8.39 -2.53 11.80
C GLU A 57 7.49 -3.45 10.99
N ASP A 58 7.21 -4.64 11.53
CA ASP A 58 6.33 -5.64 10.92
C ASP A 58 4.93 -5.08 10.62
N TYR A 59 4.35 -4.31 11.53
CA TYR A 59 3.04 -3.66 11.31
C TYR A 59 3.05 -2.76 10.07
N CYS A 60 4.07 -1.92 9.93
CA CYS A 60 4.23 -1.03 8.79
C CYS A 60 4.43 -1.81 7.47
N GLN A 61 5.18 -2.92 7.51
CA GLN A 61 5.35 -3.81 6.36
C GLN A 61 4.01 -4.43 5.92
N LYS A 62 3.18 -4.87 6.88
CA LYS A 62 1.85 -5.45 6.60
C LYS A 62 0.92 -4.45 5.92
N LEU A 63 0.90 -3.19 6.38
CA LEU A 63 0.13 -2.12 5.74
C LEU A 63 0.59 -1.85 4.30
N HIS A 64 1.90 -1.84 4.04
CA HIS A 64 2.42 -1.65 2.68
C HIS A 64 2.06 -2.81 1.76
N ARG A 65 2.09 -4.06 2.25
CA ARG A 65 1.64 -5.24 1.49
C ARG A 65 0.14 -5.17 1.17
N ALA A 66 -0.68 -4.76 2.13
CA ALA A 66 -2.10 -4.54 1.89
C ALA A 66 -2.34 -3.38 0.89
N ALA A 67 -1.53 -2.32 0.92
CA ALA A 67 -1.60 -1.24 -0.06
C ALA A 67 -1.22 -1.68 -1.47
N ILE A 68 -0.24 -2.58 -1.61
CA ILE A 68 0.11 -3.22 -2.88
C ILE A 68 -1.11 -3.96 -3.45
N GLU A 69 -1.85 -4.69 -2.62
CA GLU A 69 -3.08 -5.39 -3.05
C GLU A 69 -4.17 -4.41 -3.49
N VAL A 70 -4.41 -3.30 -2.77
CA VAL A 70 -5.38 -2.25 -3.20
C VAL A 70 -5.14 -1.84 -4.66
N ILE A 71 -3.87 -1.61 -5.01
CA ILE A 71 -3.48 -1.17 -6.36
C ILE A 71 -3.40 -2.36 -7.34
N GLY A 72 -3.00 -3.53 -6.83
CA GLY A 72 -2.79 -4.79 -7.54
C GLY A 72 -4.09 -5.41 -8.04
N VAL A 73 -5.18 -5.25 -7.30
CA VAL A 73 -6.52 -5.71 -7.70
C VAL A 73 -6.86 -5.10 -9.05
N SER A 74 -6.94 -5.97 -10.06
CA SER A 74 -7.54 -5.61 -11.34
C SER A 74 -9.03 -5.78 -11.12
N GLY A 75 -9.80 -4.70 -11.16
CA GLY A 75 -11.26 -4.79 -11.14
C GLY A 75 -11.69 -5.79 -12.21
N ARG A 76 -12.26 -6.91 -11.80
CA ARG A 76 -12.99 -7.81 -12.69
C ARG A 76 -14.38 -7.24 -12.89
#